data_AF-A0A958CV11-F1
#
_entry.id   AF-A0A958CV11-F1
#
_cell.length_a   1.000
_cell.length_b   1.000
_cell.length_c   1.000
_cell.angle_alpha   90.00
_cell.angle_beta   90.00
_cell.angle_gamma   90.00
#
_symmetry.space_group_name_H-M   'P 1'
#
loop_
_entity.id
_entity.type
_entity.pdbx_description
1 polymer ?
#
loop_
_entity_poly.entity_id
_entity_poly.type
_entity_poly.pdbx_seq_one_letter_code
_entity_poly.pdbx_strand_id
1 'polypeptide(L)'
;MLSFVFRRLTFIIVVAIAIVFFVFLGMRMTRNSTAPRGDFRIASYAQTAVEDTERFLANAVQGDFGTVQLSRDRTVPVSQVLLDTYFKSMGLLITSLILSLTIGLIVGTIASLRQSSTASFVLLSATVIGISIPSFFVAMLLQVLTIKLVQRY
;
A
#
# COMPACT_ATOMS: atom_id res chain seq x y z
N MET A 1 -13.33 25.74 -11.52
CA MET A 1 -13.13 24.28 -11.32
C MET A 1 -11.92 23.74 -12.08
N LEU A 2 -11.76 24.06 -13.37
CA LEU A 2 -10.60 23.61 -14.18
C LEU A 2 -9.23 24.03 -13.61
N SER A 3 -9.11 25.29 -13.15
CA SER A 3 -7.88 25.82 -12.53
C SER A 3 -7.49 25.10 -11.22
N PHE A 4 -8.48 24.61 -10.47
CA PHE A 4 -8.25 23.85 -9.24
C PHE A 4 -7.75 22.43 -9.53
N VAL A 5 -8.35 21.76 -10.52
CA VAL A 5 -7.90 20.44 -10.97
C VAL A 5 -6.48 20.53 -11.50
N PHE A 6 -6.19 21.50 -12.38
CA PHE A 6 -4.85 21.70 -12.93
C PHE A 6 -3.82 21.95 -11.83
N ARG A 7 -4.09 22.87 -10.89
CA ARG A 7 -3.18 23.16 -9.77
C ARG A 7 -2.88 21.92 -8.93
N ARG A 8 -3.87 21.07 -8.67
CA ARG A 8 -3.68 19.81 -7.93
C ARG A 8 -2.87 18.80 -8.74
N LEU A 9 -3.16 18.68 -10.03
CA LEU A 9 -2.50 17.72 -10.91
C LEU A 9 -1.02 18.07 -11.09
N THR A 10 -0.70 19.35 -11.30
CA THR A 10 0.68 19.85 -11.31
C THR A 10 1.37 19.59 -9.98
N PHE A 11 0.71 19.86 -8.84
CA PHE A 11 1.28 19.59 -7.52
C PHE A 11 1.59 18.09 -7.33
N ILE A 12 0.67 17.20 -7.70
CA ILE A 12 0.87 15.74 -7.63
C ILE A 12 2.04 15.31 -8.50
N ILE A 13 2.14 15.80 -9.74
CA ILE A 13 3.24 15.46 -10.64
C ILE A 13 4.59 15.92 -10.07
N VAL A 14 4.66 17.17 -9.60
CA VAL A 14 5.91 17.72 -9.02
C VAL A 14 6.33 16.92 -7.78
N VAL A 15 5.38 16.60 -6.90
CA VAL A 15 5.66 15.80 -5.70
C VAL A 15 6.09 14.38 -6.08
N ALA A 16 5.45 13.75 -7.07
CA ALA A 16 5.82 12.41 -7.53
C ALA A 16 7.25 12.39 -8.10
N ILE A 17 7.60 13.35 -8.96
CA ILE A 17 8.96 13.49 -9.50
C ILE A 17 9.97 13.70 -8.37
N ALA A 18 9.65 14.57 -7.40
CA ALA A 18 10.50 14.79 -6.23
C ALA A 18 10.71 13.50 -5.43
N ILE A 19 9.65 12.73 -5.17
CA ILE A 19 9.74 11.45 -4.46
C ILE A 19 10.66 10.48 -5.23
N VAL A 20 10.45 10.31 -6.54
CA VAL A 20 11.29 9.43 -7.37
C VAL A 20 12.76 9.83 -7.30
N PHE A 21 13.05 11.13 -7.45
CA PHE A 21 14.40 11.67 -7.32
C PHE A 21 15.02 11.37 -5.95
N PHE A 22 14.30 11.66 -4.86
CA PHE A 22 14.81 11.38 -3.52
C PHE A 22 14.98 9.89 -3.23
N VAL A 23 14.15 9.03 -3.82
CA VAL A 23 14.32 7.58 -3.74
C VAL A 23 15.60 7.14 -4.45
N PHE A 24 15.87 7.60 -5.68
CA PHE A 24 17.12 7.28 -6.38
C PHE A 24 18.35 7.82 -5.66
N LEU A 25 18.29 9.06 -5.18
CA LEU A 25 19.34 9.67 -4.38
C LEU A 25 19.60 8.86 -3.09
N GLY A 26 18.53 8.52 -2.36
CA GLY A 26 18.59 7.73 -1.13
C GLY A 26 19.17 6.34 -1.36
N MET A 27 18.75 5.63 -2.42
CA MET A 27 19.30 4.31 -2.76
C MET A 27 20.80 4.39 -3.05
N ARG A 28 21.26 5.43 -3.76
CA ARG A 28 22.69 5.63 -4.05
C ARG A 28 23.49 5.97 -2.80
N MET A 29 22.95 6.82 -1.92
CA MET A 29 23.56 7.13 -0.62
C MET A 29 23.67 5.89 0.27
N THR A 30 22.64 5.05 0.32
CA THR A 30 22.66 3.78 1.07
C THR A 30 23.74 2.84 0.53
N ARG A 31 23.84 2.68 -0.81
CA ARG A 31 24.90 1.86 -1.42
C ARG A 31 26.30 2.39 -1.09
N ASN A 32 26.48 3.71 -1.12
CA ASN A 32 27.76 4.34 -0.76
C ASN A 32 28.11 4.15 0.72
N SER A 33 27.13 4.20 1.62
CA SER A 33 27.34 3.96 3.06
C SER A 33 27.82 2.53 3.36
N THR A 34 27.54 1.57 2.47
CA THR A 34 27.99 0.17 2.61
C THR A 34 29.27 -0.15 1.83
N ALA A 35 29.83 0.82 1.10
CA ALA A 35 30.99 0.60 0.25
C ALA A 35 32.31 0.59 1.07
N PRO A 36 33.31 -0.25 0.72
CA PRO A 36 34.61 -0.30 1.42
C PRO A 36 35.40 1.02 1.41
N ARG A 37 35.12 1.89 0.43
CA ARG A 37 35.59 3.28 0.36
C ARG A 37 34.40 4.14 -0.04
N GLY A 38 33.81 4.83 0.93
CA GLY A 38 32.74 5.79 0.66
C GLY A 38 33.30 7.03 -0.03
N ASP A 39 32.68 7.43 -1.15
CA ASP A 39 32.97 8.72 -1.77
C ASP A 39 31.96 9.74 -1.24
N PHE A 40 32.42 10.93 -0.81
CA PHE A 40 31.55 11.95 -0.18
C PHE A 40 31.11 13.03 -1.19
N ARG A 41 31.28 12.78 -2.48
CA ARG A 41 30.88 13.70 -3.55
C ARG A 41 29.37 13.67 -3.78
N ILE A 42 28.64 14.40 -2.92
CA ILE A 42 27.18 14.51 -3.00
C ILE A 42 26.70 15.06 -4.36
N ALA A 43 27.46 15.98 -4.96
CA ALA A 43 27.12 16.58 -6.24
C ALA A 43 27.05 15.55 -7.39
N SER A 44 27.96 14.57 -7.44
CA SER A 44 27.91 13.52 -8.46
C SER A 44 26.75 12.55 -8.25
N TYR A 45 26.41 12.22 -7.00
CA TYR A 45 25.24 11.39 -6.72
C TYR A 45 23.94 12.07 -7.10
N ALA A 46 23.82 13.38 -6.87
CA ALA A 46 22.66 14.16 -7.28
C ALA A 46 22.50 14.17 -8.81
N GLN A 47 23.59 14.40 -9.55
CA GLN A 47 23.55 14.37 -11.02
C GLN A 47 23.10 13.01 -11.56
N THR A 48 23.69 11.91 -11.07
CA THR A 48 23.27 10.58 -11.54
C THR A 48 21.86 10.21 -11.09
N ALA A 49 21.40 10.71 -9.92
CA ALA A 49 20.03 10.51 -9.50
C ALA A 49 19.02 11.25 -10.40
N VAL A 50 19.38 12.42 -10.95
CA VAL A 50 18.59 13.10 -11.98
C VAL A 50 18.51 12.23 -13.23
N GLU A 51 19.64 11.74 -13.75
CA GLU A 51 19.69 10.88 -14.94
C GLU A 51 18.83 9.60 -14.77
N ASP A 52 18.92 8.95 -13.60
CA ASP A 52 18.09 7.77 -13.28
C ASP A 52 16.61 8.12 -13.23
N THR A 53 16.27 9.29 -12.66
CA THR A 53 14.89 9.78 -12.57
C THR A 53 14.32 10.04 -13.96
N GLU A 54 15.06 10.73 -14.82
CA GLU A 54 14.66 11.00 -16.20
C GLU A 54 14.45 9.71 -16.99
N ARG A 55 15.41 8.78 -16.89
CA ARG A 55 15.32 7.47 -17.55
C ARG A 55 14.13 6.66 -17.05
N PHE A 56 13.91 6.63 -15.74
CA PHE A 56 12.76 5.94 -15.16
C PHE A 56 11.43 6.54 -15.64
N LEU A 57 11.29 7.87 -15.63
CA LEU A 57 10.07 8.53 -16.10
C LEU A 57 9.83 8.28 -17.59
N ALA A 58 10.87 8.33 -18.43
CA ALA A 58 10.77 8.05 -19.86
C ALA A 58 10.30 6.61 -20.15
N ASN A 59 10.82 5.64 -19.40
CA ASN A 59 10.41 4.24 -19.51
C ASN A 59 9.01 4.00 -18.93
N ALA A 60 8.68 4.64 -17.82
CA ALA A 60 7.39 4.50 -17.15
C ALA A 60 6.22 4.99 -18.03
N VAL A 61 6.43 6.06 -18.83
CA VAL A 61 5.44 6.53 -19.82
C VAL A 61 5.18 5.48 -20.91
N GLN A 62 6.16 4.63 -21.21
CA GLN A 62 6.03 3.50 -22.15
C GLN A 62 5.48 2.22 -21.47
N GLY A 63 5.20 2.28 -20.16
CA GLY A 63 4.75 1.13 -19.37
C GLY A 63 5.87 0.23 -18.86
N ASP A 64 7.14 0.61 -19.04
CA ASP A 64 8.30 -0.10 -18.50
C ASP A 64 8.74 0.50 -17.16
N PHE A 65 8.44 -0.22 -16.07
CA PHE A 65 8.82 0.15 -14.71
C PHE A 65 10.11 -0.53 -14.23
N GLY A 66 10.82 -1.21 -15.15
CA GLY A 66 12.00 -2.00 -14.84
C GLY A 66 11.69 -3.37 -14.26
N THR A 67 12.69 -3.97 -13.63
CA THR A 67 12.62 -5.34 -13.08
C THR A 67 12.85 -5.34 -11.57
N VAL A 68 12.24 -6.31 -10.89
CA VAL A 68 12.44 -6.59 -9.47
C VAL A 68 13.01 -8.00 -9.31
N GLN A 69 13.97 -8.13 -8.40
CA GLN A 69 14.59 -9.40 -8.09
C GLN A 69 13.91 -10.00 -6.85
N LEU A 70 13.02 -10.98 -7.06
CA LEU A 70 12.22 -11.61 -6.00
C LEU A 70 13.00 -12.68 -5.24
N SER A 71 14.01 -13.28 -5.88
CA SER A 71 14.90 -14.29 -5.32
C SER A 71 16.21 -14.29 -6.12
N ARG A 72 17.27 -14.95 -5.63
CA ARG A 72 18.58 -14.97 -6.29
C ARG A 72 18.49 -15.27 -7.80
N ASP A 73 17.61 -16.20 -8.19
CA ASP A 73 17.47 -16.64 -9.59
C ASP A 73 16.20 -16.14 -10.28
N ARG A 74 15.44 -15.22 -9.64
CA ARG A 74 14.13 -14.78 -10.15
C ARG A 74 14.05 -13.27 -10.26
N THR A 75 14.34 -12.77 -11.46
CA THR A 75 14.10 -11.38 -11.87
C THR A 75 12.85 -11.33 -12.73
N VAL A 76 11.87 -10.52 -12.35
CA VAL A 76 10.60 -10.36 -13.08
C VAL A 76 10.32 -8.88 -13.36
N PRO A 77 9.65 -8.55 -14.47
CA PRO A 77 9.17 -7.19 -14.73
C PRO A 77 8.24 -6.71 -13.63
N VAL A 78 8.42 -5.46 -13.19
CA VAL A 78 7.57 -4.84 -12.15
C VAL A 78 6.11 -4.78 -12.61
N SER A 79 5.87 -4.55 -13.91
CA SER A 79 4.53 -4.54 -14.50
C SER A 79 3.77 -5.86 -14.27
N GLN A 80 4.45 -7.01 -14.33
CA GLN A 80 3.83 -8.31 -14.07
C GLN A 80 3.47 -8.48 -12.59
N VAL A 81 4.35 -8.04 -11.68
CA VAL A 81 4.10 -8.10 -10.23
C VAL A 81 2.94 -7.18 -9.83
N LEU A 82 2.88 -5.98 -10.43
CA LEU A 82 1.79 -5.04 -10.22
C LEU A 82 0.45 -5.63 -10.66
N LEU A 83 0.39 -6.25 -11.83
CA LEU A 83 -0.83 -6.91 -12.32
C LEU A 83 -1.27 -8.04 -11.40
N ASP A 84 -0.37 -8.95 -11.05
CA ASP A 84 -0.67 -10.07 -10.14
C ASP A 84 -1.16 -9.58 -8.77
N THR A 85 -0.49 -8.58 -8.20
CA THR A 85 -0.88 -7.98 -6.91
C THR A 85 -2.21 -7.27 -7.02
N TYR A 86 -2.45 -6.52 -8.11
CA TYR A 86 -3.70 -5.80 -8.34
C TYR A 86 -4.90 -6.75 -8.34
N PHE A 87 -4.82 -7.88 -9.06
CA PHE A 87 -5.91 -8.86 -9.08
C PHE A 87 -6.14 -9.49 -7.70
N LYS A 88 -5.07 -9.80 -6.96
CA LYS A 88 -5.18 -10.31 -5.58
C LYS A 88 -5.84 -9.30 -4.65
N SER A 89 -5.44 -8.03 -4.71
CA SER A 89 -6.01 -6.95 -3.91
C SER A 89 -7.47 -6.68 -4.27
N MET A 90 -7.83 -6.69 -5.55
CA MET A 90 -9.23 -6.58 -5.98
C MET A 90 -10.07 -7.74 -5.47
N GLY A 91 -9.58 -8.97 -5.58
CA GLY A 91 -10.28 -10.15 -5.07
C GLY A 91 -10.55 -10.05 -3.57
N LEU A 92 -9.55 -9.62 -2.79
CA LEU A 92 -9.70 -9.39 -1.36
C LEU A 92 -10.74 -8.29 -1.08
N LEU A 93 -10.63 -7.15 -1.76
CA LEU A 93 -11.54 -6.01 -1.59
C LEU A 93 -12.99 -6.38 -1.89
N ILE A 94 -13.24 -7.04 -3.02
CA ILE A 94 -14.60 -7.46 -3.43
C ILE A 94 -15.17 -8.44 -2.41
N THR A 95 -14.38 -9.43 -1.99
CA THR A 95 -14.83 -10.44 -1.01
C THR A 95 -15.17 -9.79 0.32
N SER A 96 -14.30 -8.91 0.83
CA SER A 96 -14.55 -8.14 2.05
C SER A 96 -15.77 -7.25 1.93
N LEU A 97 -15.97 -6.61 0.77
CA LEU A 97 -17.13 -5.74 0.53
C LEU A 97 -18.44 -6.51 0.55
N ILE A 98 -18.51 -7.66 -0.14
CA ILE A 98 -19.71 -8.51 -0.17
C ILE A 98 -20.05 -9.02 1.23
N LEU A 99 -19.05 -9.51 1.97
CA LEU A 99 -19.23 -9.98 3.35
C LEU A 99 -19.70 -8.85 4.27
N SER A 100 -19.05 -7.69 4.17
CA SER A 100 -19.38 -6.52 4.98
C SER A 100 -20.78 -5.99 4.68
N LEU A 101 -21.18 -5.91 3.41
CA LEU A 101 -22.53 -5.52 3.02
C LEU A 101 -23.56 -6.52 3.53
N THR A 102 -23.34 -7.83 3.32
CA THR A 102 -24.29 -8.87 3.72
C THR A 102 -24.51 -8.85 5.23
N ILE A 103 -23.43 -8.93 6.02
CA ILE A 103 -23.50 -8.98 7.48
C ILE A 103 -23.95 -7.61 8.03
N GLY A 104 -23.37 -6.53 7.52
CA GLY A 104 -23.64 -5.17 7.96
C GLY A 104 -25.08 -4.73 7.71
N LEU A 105 -25.66 -5.10 6.57
CA LEU A 105 -27.07 -4.81 6.28
C LEU A 105 -28.00 -5.60 7.19
N ILE A 106 -27.75 -6.90 7.42
CA ILE A 106 -28.57 -7.72 8.32
C ILE A 106 -28.52 -7.15 9.75
N VAL A 107 -27.31 -6.97 10.28
CA VAL A 107 -27.10 -6.47 11.65
C VAL A 107 -27.62 -5.04 11.79
N GLY A 108 -27.38 -4.17 10.81
CA GLY A 108 -27.85 -2.78 10.82
C GLY A 108 -29.37 -2.67 10.76
N THR A 109 -30.04 -3.51 9.96
CA THR A 109 -31.51 -3.54 9.90
C THR A 109 -32.10 -3.98 11.25
N ILE A 110 -31.53 -5.01 11.87
CA ILE A 110 -31.95 -5.47 13.21
C ILE A 110 -31.74 -4.38 14.26
N ALA A 111 -30.61 -3.68 14.23
CA ALA A 111 -30.30 -2.58 15.14
C ALA A 111 -31.31 -1.43 15.02
N SER A 112 -31.71 -1.09 13.80
CA SER A 112 -32.70 -0.05 13.53
C SER A 112 -34.08 -0.41 14.07
N LEU A 113 -34.48 -1.68 13.98
CA LEU A 113 -35.79 -2.13 14.46
C LEU A 113 -35.87 -2.25 15.99
N ARG A 114 -34.73 -2.38 16.68
CA ARG A 114 -34.67 -2.57 18.14
C ARG A 114 -34.01 -1.41 18.88
N GLN A 115 -34.14 -0.20 18.35
CA GLN A 115 -33.39 1.00 18.75
C GLN A 115 -33.41 1.34 20.26
N SER A 116 -34.42 0.90 21.02
CA SER A 116 -34.54 1.10 22.48
C SER A 116 -34.20 -0.14 23.34
N SER A 117 -33.62 -1.19 22.75
CA SER A 117 -33.32 -2.46 23.43
C SER A 117 -31.85 -2.55 23.84
N THR A 118 -31.56 -3.37 24.86
CA THR A 118 -30.20 -3.80 25.25
C THR A 118 -29.40 -4.34 24.04
N ALA A 119 -30.07 -4.93 23.06
CA ALA A 119 -29.45 -5.37 21.82
C ALA A 119 -28.76 -4.23 21.05
N SER A 120 -29.38 -3.04 20.98
CA SER A 120 -28.79 -1.89 20.31
C SER A 120 -27.60 -1.33 21.07
N PHE A 121 -27.59 -1.40 22.41
CA PHE A 121 -26.41 -1.03 23.20
C PHE A 121 -25.22 -1.96 22.97
N VAL A 122 -25.45 -3.28 22.93
CA VAL A 122 -24.40 -4.28 22.64
C VAL A 122 -23.85 -4.08 21.22
N LEU A 123 -24.72 -3.88 20.22
CA LEU A 123 -24.31 -3.65 18.85
C LEU A 123 -23.49 -2.37 18.71
N LEU A 124 -23.95 -1.27 19.29
CA LEU A 124 -23.21 0.00 19.27
C LEU A 124 -21.84 -0.14 19.94
N SER A 125 -21.77 -0.80 21.09
CA SER A 125 -20.52 -1.07 21.80
C SER A 125 -19.56 -1.90 20.96
N ALA A 126 -20.05 -2.96 20.32
CA ALA A 126 -19.25 -3.80 19.42
C ALA A 126 -18.74 -3.02 18.20
N THR A 127 -19.57 -2.14 17.61
CA THR A 127 -19.16 -1.25 16.52
C THR A 127 -18.07 -0.28 16.95
N VAL A 128 -18.21 0.37 18.11
CA VAL A 128 -17.20 1.30 18.63
C VAL A 128 -15.88 0.58 18.87
N ILE A 129 -15.91 -0.60 19.49
CA ILE A 129 -14.70 -1.41 19.70
C ILE A 129 -14.07 -1.76 18.35
N GLY A 130 -14.86 -2.25 17.38
CA GLY A 130 -14.35 -2.64 16.06
C GLY A 130 -13.68 -1.51 15.29
N ILE A 131 -14.24 -0.29 15.34
CA ILE A 131 -13.68 0.90 14.67
C ILE A 131 -12.46 1.44 15.43
N SER A 132 -12.42 1.27 16.76
CA SER A 132 -11.33 1.79 17.60
C SER A 132 -10.08 0.92 17.58
N ILE A 133 -10.21 -0.37 17.26
CA ILE A 133 -9.05 -1.27 17.18
C ILE A 133 -8.29 -1.00 15.87
N PRO A 134 -6.96 -0.79 15.92
CA PRO A 134 -6.15 -0.66 14.72
C PRO A 134 -6.25 -1.89 13.82
N SER A 135 -6.41 -1.69 12.50
CA SER A 135 -6.58 -2.78 11.53
C SER A 135 -5.42 -3.80 11.55
N PHE A 136 -4.19 -3.33 11.74
CA PHE A 136 -3.01 -4.20 11.84
C PHE A 136 -3.08 -5.13 13.06
N PHE A 137 -3.68 -4.67 14.16
CA PHE A 137 -3.78 -5.46 15.39
C PHE A 137 -4.78 -6.61 15.22
N VAL A 138 -5.93 -6.35 14.59
CA VAL A 138 -6.90 -7.40 14.23
C VAL A 138 -6.26 -8.42 13.29
N ALA A 139 -5.52 -7.95 12.27
CA ALA A 139 -4.81 -8.83 11.35
C ALA A 139 -3.81 -9.74 12.09
N MET A 140 -3.05 -9.20 13.05
CA MET A 140 -2.13 -9.98 13.89
C MET A 140 -2.87 -11.03 14.74
N LEU A 141 -3.97 -10.66 15.39
CA LEU A 141 -4.76 -11.61 16.18
C LEU A 141 -5.32 -12.76 15.34
N LEU A 142 -5.83 -12.45 14.14
CA LEU A 142 -6.30 -13.44 13.19
C LEU A 142 -5.17 -14.36 12.74
N GLN A 143 -3.98 -13.81 12.44
CA GLN A 143 -2.81 -14.59 12.07
C GLN A 143 -2.42 -15.58 13.17
N VAL A 144 -2.34 -15.14 14.42
CA VAL A 144 -2.03 -16.01 15.57
C VAL A 144 -3.09 -17.10 15.75
N LEU A 145 -4.38 -16.76 15.58
CA LEU A 145 -5.47 -17.72 15.64
C LEU A 145 -5.33 -18.78 14.55
N THR A 146 -5.08 -18.39 13.30
CA THR A 146 -4.90 -19.31 12.18
C THR A 146 -3.70 -20.24 12.42
N ILE A 147 -2.56 -19.71 12.87
CA ILE A 147 -1.38 -20.52 13.19
C ILE A 147 -1.71 -21.56 14.27
N LYS A 148 -2.37 -21.15 15.36
CA LYS A 148 -2.78 -22.07 16.42
C LYS A 148 -3.78 -23.13 15.95
N LEU A 149 -4.72 -22.76 15.08
CA LEU A 149 -5.69 -23.70 14.52
C LEU A 149 -5.02 -24.75 13.63
N VAL A 150 -4.07 -24.32 12.79
CA VAL A 150 -3.33 -25.22 11.90
C VAL A 150 -2.40 -26.14 12.68
N GLN A 151 -1.68 -25.64 13.70
CA GLN A 151 -0.80 -26.48 14.55
C GLN A 151 -1.54 -27.51 15.41
N ARG A 152 -2.86 -27.36 15.58
CA ARG A 152 -3.70 -28.29 16.34
C ARG A 152 -4.16 -29.50 15.50
N TYR A 153 -4.01 -29.43 14.18
CA TYR A 153 -4.23 -30.51 13.22
C TYR A 153 -2.89 -31.03 12.71
#